data_AF-A0A8S0WBC1-F1
#
_entry.id   AF-A0A8S0WBC1-F1
#
_cell.length_a   1.000
_cell.length_b   1.000
_cell.length_c   1.000
_cell.angle_alpha   90.00
_cell.angle_beta   90.00
_cell.angle_gamma   90.00
#
_symmetry.space_group_name_H-M   'P 1'
#
loop_
_entity.id
_entity.type
_entity.pdbx_description
1 polymer ?
#
loop_
_entity_poly.entity_id
_entity_poly.type
_entity_poly.pdbx_seq_one_letter_code
_entity_poly.pdbx_strand_id
1 'polypeptide(L)'
;MDPAILVENLKVSTVIKRVDLAASIIFLWDYFLTLGLEVDHIWSSRWTIVKVLFLFQRYIPFIDIMVLGMYMSFGENVSETRCTRVNYAWKFLSIAGVVASEAILCFRVWAVWNRRTFMSFLLPALFAGSWVPAITLLAIFMKSIKYIYLRPPFLGCVVASADKSISFEFFLIWDTVMLSLMAIAALKAYHRSGRTALFKIVYGEGIIYYFYLFAASTVNIILNHNNSIAIPYRFLAVAMLRSLHTILPSRALLHLRSLNNEVGGHNGEVDNHEFEPIEFALPNAEKRSRITFQA
;
A
#
# COMPACT_ATOMS: atom_id res chain seq x y z
N MET A 1 6.42 -35.10 18.67
CA MET A 1 5.34 -34.38 17.97
C MET A 1 4.44 -35.44 17.38
N ASP A 2 3.12 -35.36 17.60
CA ASP A 2 2.16 -36.31 17.04
C ASP A 2 2.26 -36.29 15.50
N PRO A 3 2.40 -37.44 14.81
CA PRO A 3 2.47 -37.50 13.35
C PRO A 3 1.28 -36.81 12.65
N ALA A 4 0.08 -36.82 13.24
CA ALA A 4 -1.08 -36.14 12.68
C ALA A 4 -0.89 -34.61 12.63
N ILE A 5 -0.39 -34.03 13.73
CA ILE A 5 -0.08 -32.59 13.85
C ILE A 5 1.04 -32.20 12.89
N LEU A 6 2.03 -33.07 12.67
CA LEU A 6 3.10 -32.82 11.72
C LEU A 6 2.57 -32.74 10.28
N VAL A 7 1.73 -33.70 9.86
CA VAL A 7 1.14 -33.72 8.52
C VAL A 7 0.27 -32.48 8.26
N GLU A 8 -0.51 -32.05 9.24
CA GLU A 8 -1.32 -30.83 9.12
C GLU A 8 -0.45 -29.58 8.93
N ASN A 9 0.60 -29.40 9.75
CA ASN A 9 1.52 -28.28 9.62
C ASN A 9 2.26 -28.25 8.28
N LEU A 10 2.59 -29.42 7.71
CA LEU A 10 3.22 -29.52 6.40
C LEU A 10 2.28 -29.09 5.26
N LYS A 11 1.00 -29.49 5.31
CA LYS A 11 0.00 -29.04 4.35
C LYS A 11 -0.16 -27.52 4.40
N VAL A 12 -0.28 -26.98 5.60
CA VAL A 12 -0.43 -25.53 5.83
C VAL A 12 0.78 -24.77 5.30
N SER A 13 1.99 -25.23 5.65
CA SER A 13 3.24 -24.65 5.16
C SER A 13 3.32 -24.63 3.64
N THR A 14 2.90 -25.72 2.98
CA THR A 14 2.89 -25.81 1.51
C THR A 14 1.96 -24.78 0.87
N VAL A 15 0.76 -24.58 1.45
CA VAL A 15 -0.19 -23.59 0.93
C VAL A 15 0.33 -22.16 1.11
N ILE A 16 0.89 -21.84 2.28
CA ILE A 16 1.48 -20.51 2.55
C ILE A 16 2.60 -20.22 1.54
N LYS A 17 3.53 -21.16 1.34
CA LYS A 17 4.62 -21.03 0.37
C LYS A 17 4.13 -20.75 -1.05
N ARG A 18 3.07 -21.42 -1.48
CA ARG A 18 2.47 -21.20 -2.82
C ARG A 18 1.85 -19.81 -2.93
N VAL A 19 1.17 -19.34 -1.89
CA VAL A 19 0.57 -18.01 -1.88
C VAL A 19 1.64 -16.91 -1.84
N ASP A 20 2.68 -17.07 -1.03
CA ASP A 20 3.81 -16.13 -0.98
C ASP A 20 4.52 -16.06 -2.34
N LEU A 21 4.74 -17.22 -2.98
CA LEU A 21 5.30 -17.28 -4.33
C LEU A 21 4.40 -16.61 -5.36
N ALA A 22 3.09 -16.86 -5.33
CA ALA A 22 2.14 -16.23 -6.23
C ALA A 22 2.11 -14.70 -6.05
N ALA A 23 2.04 -14.21 -4.80
CA ALA A 23 2.09 -12.78 -4.48
C ALA A 23 3.39 -12.15 -5.01
N SER A 24 4.50 -12.86 -4.87
CA SER A 24 5.82 -12.42 -5.35
C SER A 24 5.90 -12.33 -6.87
N ILE A 25 5.38 -13.33 -7.57
CA ILE A 25 5.33 -13.34 -9.04
C ILE A 25 4.43 -12.21 -9.55
N ILE A 26 3.26 -12.00 -8.93
CA ILE A 26 2.35 -10.91 -9.31
C ILE A 26 3.02 -9.55 -9.11
N PHE A 27 3.74 -9.35 -8.01
CA PHE A 27 4.53 -8.14 -7.79
C PHE A 27 5.58 -7.93 -8.89
N LEU A 28 6.41 -8.94 -9.19
CA LEU A 28 7.44 -8.83 -10.23
C LEU A 28 6.84 -8.57 -11.60
N TRP A 29 5.77 -9.30 -11.94
CA TRP A 29 5.04 -9.14 -13.19
C TRP A 29 4.54 -7.70 -13.35
N ASP A 30 3.91 -7.15 -12.31
CA ASP A 30 3.44 -5.77 -12.32
C ASP A 30 4.58 -4.75 -12.43
N TYR A 31 5.67 -4.97 -11.69
CA TYR A 31 6.85 -4.12 -11.72
C TYR A 31 7.40 -4.00 -13.14
N PHE A 32 7.63 -5.13 -13.81
CA PHE A 32 8.16 -5.13 -15.19
C PHE A 32 7.19 -4.50 -16.19
N LEU A 33 5.89 -4.77 -16.07
CA LEU A 33 4.89 -4.15 -16.96
C LEU A 33 4.85 -2.62 -16.85
N THR A 34 5.12 -2.09 -15.66
CA THR A 34 5.01 -0.65 -15.39
C THR A 34 6.37 0.07 -15.38
N LEU A 35 7.47 -0.65 -15.64
CA LEU A 35 8.82 -0.11 -15.62
C LEU A 35 9.05 0.94 -16.71
N GLY A 36 8.50 0.75 -17.92
CA GLY A 36 8.61 1.75 -19.00
C GLY A 36 8.01 3.09 -18.60
N LEU A 37 6.77 3.07 -18.10
CA LEU A 37 6.08 4.27 -17.58
C LEU A 37 6.84 4.91 -16.41
N GLU A 38 7.49 4.10 -15.57
CA GLU A 38 8.31 4.62 -14.48
C GLU A 38 9.52 5.40 -15.02
N VAL A 39 10.27 4.84 -15.96
CA VAL A 39 11.42 5.48 -16.63
C VAL A 39 11.00 6.80 -17.26
N ASP A 40 9.91 6.79 -18.01
CA ASP A 40 9.45 7.96 -18.77
C ASP A 40 8.92 9.09 -17.87
N HIS A 41 8.24 8.76 -16.76
CA HIS A 41 7.47 9.73 -15.98
C HIS A 41 8.01 10.03 -14.58
N ILE A 42 8.85 9.17 -14.01
CA ILE A 42 9.35 9.32 -12.63
C ILE A 42 10.82 9.76 -12.61
N TRP A 43 11.67 9.13 -13.42
CA TRP A 43 13.12 9.32 -13.32
C TRP A 43 13.54 10.75 -13.69
N SER A 44 13.03 11.27 -14.81
CA SER A 44 13.27 12.64 -15.30
C SER A 44 12.57 13.75 -14.46
N SER A 45 11.61 13.38 -13.60
CA SER A 45 10.81 14.31 -12.82
C SER A 45 11.58 14.90 -11.63
N ARG A 46 11.21 16.12 -11.20
CA ARG A 46 11.79 16.79 -10.01
C ARG A 46 11.63 15.93 -8.75
N TRP A 47 12.56 16.10 -7.82
CA TRP A 47 12.49 15.46 -6.51
C TRP A 47 11.38 16.08 -5.66
N THR A 48 10.36 15.30 -5.36
CA THR A 48 9.24 15.66 -4.47
C THR A 48 9.05 14.58 -3.41
N ILE A 49 8.34 14.92 -2.32
CA ILE A 49 8.01 13.94 -1.26
C ILE A 49 7.29 12.73 -1.86
N VAL A 50 6.36 12.95 -2.80
CA VAL A 50 5.64 11.87 -3.48
C VAL A 50 6.57 10.98 -4.31
N LYS A 51 7.60 11.55 -4.97
CA LYS A 51 8.61 10.76 -5.69
C LYS A 51 9.42 9.87 -4.73
N VAL A 52 9.85 10.41 -3.59
CA VAL A 52 10.59 9.65 -2.57
C VAL A 52 9.74 8.51 -2.01
N LEU A 53 8.49 8.80 -1.63
CA LEU A 53 7.56 7.79 -1.15
C LEU A 53 7.29 6.71 -2.20
N PHE A 54 7.09 7.11 -3.46
CA PHE A 54 6.89 6.20 -4.58
C PHE A 54 8.07 5.26 -4.74
N LEU A 55 9.29 5.78 -4.85
CA LEU A 55 10.49 4.94 -5.00
C LEU A 55 10.68 4.02 -3.79
N PHE A 56 10.46 4.54 -2.57
CA PHE A 56 10.56 3.72 -1.37
C PHE A 56 9.56 2.55 -1.40
N GLN A 57 8.25 2.81 -1.53
CA GLN A 57 7.26 1.73 -1.50
C GLN A 57 7.36 0.76 -2.69
N ARG A 58 7.90 1.22 -3.82
CA ARG A 58 8.08 0.45 -5.06
C ARG A 58 9.22 -0.54 -4.97
N TYR A 59 10.35 -0.14 -4.35
CA TYR A 59 11.56 -0.95 -4.31
C TYR A 59 11.73 -1.77 -3.03
N ILE A 60 11.10 -1.36 -1.91
CA ILE A 60 11.10 -2.16 -0.67
C ILE A 60 10.60 -3.61 -0.84
N PRO A 61 9.56 -3.90 -1.65
CA PRO A 61 9.13 -5.25 -2.08
C PRO A 61 10.24 -6.23 -2.48
N PHE A 62 11.32 -5.74 -3.09
CA PHE A 62 12.47 -6.59 -3.43
C PHE A 62 13.21 -7.11 -2.19
N ILE A 63 13.14 -6.40 -1.07
CA ILE A 63 13.77 -6.81 0.18
C ILE A 63 12.77 -7.56 1.04
N ASP A 64 11.62 -6.98 1.35
CA ASP A 64 10.67 -7.57 2.30
C ASP A 64 9.97 -8.82 1.70
N ILE A 65 9.51 -8.79 0.46
CA ILE A 65 8.84 -9.94 -0.18
C ILE A 65 9.87 -10.90 -0.80
N MET A 66 10.72 -10.45 -1.72
CA MET A 66 11.60 -11.36 -2.50
C MET A 66 12.74 -11.97 -1.69
N VAL A 67 13.31 -11.23 -0.72
CA VAL A 67 14.43 -11.73 0.08
C VAL A 67 13.94 -12.28 1.41
N LEU A 68 13.34 -11.45 2.25
CA LEU A 68 12.97 -11.85 3.61
C LEU A 68 11.77 -12.80 3.63
N GLY A 69 10.70 -12.50 2.87
CA GLY A 69 9.52 -13.37 2.74
C GLY A 69 9.88 -14.74 2.16
N MET A 70 10.64 -14.78 1.07
CA MET A 70 11.12 -16.05 0.50
C MET A 70 12.04 -16.81 1.44
N TYR A 71 12.92 -16.14 2.19
CA TYR A 71 13.73 -16.80 3.20
C TYR A 71 12.87 -17.40 4.32
N MET A 72 11.82 -16.70 4.76
CA MET A 72 10.88 -17.24 5.75
C MET A 72 10.16 -18.49 5.24
N SER A 73 9.86 -18.55 3.94
CA SER A 73 9.08 -19.64 3.34
C SER A 73 9.93 -20.80 2.82
N PHE A 74 11.17 -20.56 2.39
CA PHE A 74 12.05 -21.55 1.74
C PHE A 74 13.45 -21.66 2.35
N GLY A 75 13.78 -20.92 3.40
CA GLY A 75 15.11 -20.93 4.01
C GLY A 75 15.52 -22.30 4.56
N GLU A 76 16.79 -22.67 4.34
CA GLU A 76 17.44 -23.86 4.89
C GLU A 76 18.19 -23.53 6.19
N ASN A 77 18.43 -24.54 7.04
CA ASN A 77 19.24 -24.43 8.27
C ASN A 77 18.84 -23.26 9.18
N VAL A 78 17.54 -23.02 9.30
CA VAL A 78 16.99 -21.92 10.07
C VAL A 78 16.99 -22.30 11.56
N SER A 79 17.61 -21.45 12.39
CA SER A 79 17.45 -21.52 13.84
C SER A 79 16.28 -20.66 14.30
N GLU A 80 15.70 -20.97 15.45
CA GLU A 80 14.61 -20.19 16.05
C GLU A 80 14.97 -18.69 16.16
N THR A 81 16.17 -18.38 16.64
CA THR A 81 16.65 -16.99 16.76
C THR A 81 16.73 -16.28 15.41
N ARG A 82 17.19 -16.98 14.35
CA ARG A 82 17.26 -16.41 13.00
C ARG A 82 15.87 -16.17 12.43
N CYS A 83 14.97 -17.13 12.60
CA CYS A 83 13.57 -17.04 12.18
C CYS A 83 12.90 -15.79 12.77
N THR A 84 13.01 -15.62 14.08
CA THR A 84 12.43 -14.49 14.81
C THR A 84 13.03 -13.16 14.34
N ARG A 85 14.37 -13.06 14.22
CA ARG A 85 15.05 -11.83 13.76
C ARG A 85 14.66 -11.44 12.33
N VAL A 86 14.66 -12.41 11.41
CA VAL A 86 14.27 -12.16 10.01
C VAL A 86 12.82 -11.76 9.93
N ASN A 87 11.95 -12.40 10.71
CA ASN A 87 10.54 -12.04 10.76
C ASN A 87 10.32 -10.60 11.29
N TYR A 88 11.03 -10.16 12.33
CA TYR A 88 10.94 -8.77 12.79
C TYR A 88 11.38 -7.78 11.69
N ALA A 89 12.50 -8.06 11.01
CA ALA A 89 12.96 -7.23 9.90
C ALA A 89 11.94 -7.22 8.74
N TRP A 90 11.39 -8.37 8.40
CA TRP A 90 10.38 -8.53 7.35
C TRP A 90 9.13 -7.71 7.66
N LYS A 91 8.58 -7.83 8.87
CA LYS A 91 7.38 -7.09 9.26
C LYS A 91 7.63 -5.60 9.35
N PHE A 92 8.77 -5.17 9.88
CA PHE A 92 9.14 -3.76 9.93
C PHE A 92 9.19 -3.13 8.52
N LEU A 93 9.90 -3.76 7.59
CA LEU A 93 9.98 -3.26 6.21
C LEU A 93 8.62 -3.33 5.49
N SER A 94 7.84 -4.39 5.73
CA SER A 94 6.49 -4.51 5.18
C SER A 94 5.58 -3.37 5.64
N ILE A 95 5.56 -3.09 6.95
CA ILE A 95 4.76 -1.99 7.52
C ILE A 95 5.25 -0.65 6.98
N ALA A 96 6.56 -0.41 6.92
CA ALA A 96 7.11 0.83 6.38
C ALA A 96 6.69 1.04 4.91
N GLY A 97 6.75 -0.02 4.10
CA GLY A 97 6.28 0.00 2.72
C GLY A 97 4.79 0.32 2.60
N VAL A 98 3.94 -0.31 3.42
CA VAL A 98 2.50 -0.03 3.44
C VAL A 98 2.21 1.40 3.88
N VAL A 99 2.87 1.90 4.95
CA VAL A 99 2.74 3.30 5.39
C VAL A 99 3.06 4.28 4.26
N ALA A 100 4.14 4.03 3.52
CA ALA A 100 4.52 4.87 2.39
C ALA A 100 3.50 4.81 1.23
N SER A 101 3.00 3.62 0.92
CA SER A 101 1.91 3.41 -0.04
C SER A 101 0.64 4.17 0.33
N GLU A 102 0.22 4.08 1.58
CA GLU A 102 -0.97 4.76 2.08
C GLU A 102 -0.78 6.28 2.12
N ALA A 103 0.43 6.76 2.43
CA ALA A 103 0.74 8.18 2.32
C ALA A 103 0.57 8.71 0.89
N ILE A 104 0.95 7.94 -0.15
CA ILE A 104 0.70 8.32 -1.55
C ILE A 104 -0.79 8.44 -1.83
N LEU A 105 -1.60 7.49 -1.34
CA LEU A 105 -3.05 7.55 -1.45
C LEU A 105 -3.64 8.74 -0.69
N CYS A 106 -3.12 9.10 0.49
CA CYS A 106 -3.48 10.34 1.19
C CYS A 106 -3.22 11.58 0.34
N PHE A 107 -2.04 11.69 -0.27
CA PHE A 107 -1.73 12.82 -1.15
C PHE A 107 -2.70 12.91 -2.32
N ARG A 108 -3.13 11.76 -2.87
CA ARG A 108 -4.15 11.72 -3.91
C ARG A 108 -5.50 12.21 -3.42
N VAL A 109 -5.99 11.75 -2.26
CA VAL A 109 -7.24 12.25 -1.66
C VAL A 109 -7.17 13.76 -1.42
N TRP A 110 -6.06 14.24 -0.88
CA TRP A 110 -5.83 15.66 -0.62
C TRP A 110 -5.90 16.50 -1.91
N ALA A 111 -5.27 16.02 -2.99
CA ALA A 111 -5.32 16.69 -4.29
C ALA A 111 -6.75 16.73 -4.87
N VAL A 112 -7.48 15.62 -4.79
CA VAL A 112 -8.86 15.50 -5.29
C VAL A 112 -9.84 16.43 -4.53
N TRP A 113 -9.55 16.71 -3.26
CA TRP A 113 -10.31 17.66 -2.45
C TRP A 113 -9.89 19.13 -2.65
N ASN A 114 -9.22 19.43 -3.77
CA ASN A 114 -8.73 20.76 -4.14
C ASN A 114 -7.87 21.42 -3.06
N ARG A 115 -7.03 20.63 -2.36
CA ARG A 115 -6.09 21.10 -1.34
C ARG A 115 -6.71 21.99 -0.26
N ARG A 116 -7.99 21.77 0.06
CA ARG A 116 -8.70 22.54 1.10
C ARG A 116 -7.89 22.48 2.40
N THR A 117 -7.67 23.64 3.01
CA THR A 117 -6.87 23.79 4.24
C THR A 117 -7.33 22.84 5.36
N PHE A 118 -8.64 22.64 5.48
CA PHE A 118 -9.22 21.65 6.40
C PHE A 118 -8.67 20.23 6.19
N MET A 119 -8.54 19.77 4.93
CA MET A 119 -8.01 18.44 4.63
C MET A 119 -6.52 18.30 4.94
N SER A 120 -5.77 19.40 4.89
CA SER A 120 -4.35 19.42 5.27
C SER A 120 -4.12 19.13 6.75
N PHE A 121 -5.11 19.38 7.62
CA PHE A 121 -5.06 19.04 9.04
C PHE A 121 -5.81 17.73 9.34
N LEU A 122 -6.96 17.49 8.70
CA LEU A 122 -7.78 16.31 8.95
C LEU A 122 -7.07 15.01 8.54
N LEU A 123 -6.49 14.95 7.34
CA LEU A 123 -5.89 13.70 6.84
C LEU A 123 -4.71 13.24 7.69
N PRO A 124 -3.72 14.09 8.06
CA PRO A 124 -2.64 13.67 8.95
C PRO A 124 -3.14 13.25 10.34
N ALA A 125 -4.15 13.93 10.88
CA ALA A 125 -4.73 13.58 12.18
C ALA A 125 -5.40 12.19 12.16
N LEU A 126 -6.20 11.91 11.12
CA LEU A 126 -6.83 10.59 10.93
C LEU A 126 -5.78 9.50 10.64
N PHE A 127 -4.75 9.84 9.87
CA PHE A 127 -3.64 8.93 9.57
C PHE A 127 -2.93 8.53 10.88
N ALA A 128 -2.49 9.51 11.68
CA ALA A 128 -1.85 9.25 12.97
C ALA A 128 -2.79 8.48 13.93
N GLY A 129 -4.06 8.88 14.01
CA GLY A 129 -5.06 8.25 14.87
C GLY A 129 -5.37 6.79 14.51
N SER A 130 -5.15 6.38 13.26
CA SER A 130 -5.35 5.00 12.80
C SER A 130 -4.05 4.19 12.85
N TRP A 131 -2.95 4.76 12.37
CA TRP A 131 -1.68 4.06 12.20
C TRP A 131 -0.89 3.89 13.50
N VAL A 132 -0.92 4.86 14.43
CA VAL A 132 -0.17 4.76 15.70
C VAL A 132 -0.71 3.62 16.57
N PRO A 133 -2.03 3.49 16.80
CA PRO A 133 -2.58 2.34 17.52
C PRO A 133 -2.33 1.02 16.78
N ALA A 134 -2.52 0.99 15.45
CA ALA A 134 -2.31 -0.21 14.64
C ALA A 134 -0.88 -0.75 14.79
N ILE A 135 0.14 0.12 14.62
CA ILE A 135 1.55 -0.25 14.74
C ILE A 135 1.88 -0.71 16.17
N THR A 136 1.36 -0.01 17.18
CA THR A 136 1.60 -0.36 18.59
C THR A 136 1.03 -1.74 18.92
N LEU A 137 -0.22 -1.99 18.54
CA LEU A 137 -0.89 -3.27 18.76
C LEU A 137 -0.25 -4.40 17.96
N LEU A 138 0.21 -4.11 16.74
CA LEU A 138 0.96 -5.05 15.91
C LEU A 138 2.30 -5.39 16.55
N ALA A 139 3.03 -4.41 17.11
CA ALA A 139 4.28 -4.64 17.82
C ALA A 139 4.10 -5.50 19.08
N ILE A 140 2.99 -5.34 19.81
CA ILE A 140 2.62 -6.19 20.94
C ILE A 140 2.30 -7.61 20.45
N PHE A 141 1.46 -7.74 19.42
CA PHE A 141 1.10 -9.02 18.83
C PHE A 141 2.32 -9.79 18.32
N MET A 142 3.29 -9.11 17.72
CA MET A 142 4.52 -9.73 17.25
C MET A 142 5.33 -10.41 18.35
N LYS A 143 5.19 -9.99 19.62
CA LYS A 143 5.83 -10.64 20.77
C LYS A 143 5.13 -11.94 21.20
N SER A 144 3.86 -12.14 20.84
CA SER A 144 3.12 -13.37 21.19
C SER A 144 3.31 -14.48 20.17
N ILE A 145 3.83 -14.18 18.97
CA ILE A 145 4.01 -15.18 17.92
C ILE A 145 5.15 -16.13 18.28
N LYS A 146 4.83 -17.42 18.29
CA LYS A 146 5.81 -18.51 18.40
C LYS A 146 5.99 -19.18 17.06
N TYR A 147 7.24 -19.43 16.69
CA TYR A 147 7.60 -20.04 15.42
C TYR A 147 8.11 -21.46 15.61
N ILE A 148 7.74 -22.36 14.71
CA ILE A 148 8.38 -23.66 14.54
C ILE A 148 9.21 -23.61 13.26
N TYR A 149 10.45 -24.08 13.34
CA TYR A 149 11.31 -24.29 12.19
C TYR A 149 11.19 -25.74 11.71
N LEU A 150 11.18 -25.90 10.39
CA LEU A 150 11.11 -27.22 9.78
C LEU A 150 12.54 -27.73 9.52
N ARG A 151 12.79 -29.02 9.83
CA ARG A 151 14.08 -29.68 9.53
C ARG A 151 14.04 -30.30 8.14
N PRO A 152 15.18 -30.38 7.43
CA PRO A 152 15.28 -31.07 6.14
C PRO A 152 14.61 -32.47 6.20
N PRO A 153 13.78 -32.84 5.20
CA PRO A 153 13.61 -32.23 3.88
C PRO A 153 12.64 -31.02 3.82
N PHE A 154 12.07 -30.60 4.95
CA PHE A 154 11.09 -29.51 4.98
C PHE A 154 11.75 -28.19 5.38
N LEU A 155 11.48 -27.12 4.63
CA LEU A 155 12.18 -25.83 4.76
C LEU A 155 11.29 -24.73 5.35
N GLY A 156 11.91 -23.67 5.87
CA GLY A 156 11.24 -22.45 6.30
C GLY A 156 10.71 -22.44 7.73
N CYS A 157 9.96 -21.39 8.02
CA CYS A 157 9.40 -21.02 9.31
C CYS A 157 7.89 -20.96 9.26
N VAL A 158 7.22 -21.58 10.23
CA VAL A 158 5.76 -21.56 10.33
C VAL A 158 5.33 -20.99 11.67
N VAL A 159 4.26 -20.19 11.66
CA VAL A 159 3.62 -19.68 12.88
C VAL A 159 2.96 -20.86 13.60
N ALA A 160 3.43 -21.16 14.80
CA ALA A 160 2.92 -22.25 15.63
C ALA A 160 1.70 -21.82 16.45
N SER A 161 1.82 -20.63 17.05
CA SER A 161 0.78 -20.04 17.88
C SER A 161 0.95 -18.53 17.86
N ALA A 162 -0.16 -17.81 17.98
CA ALA A 162 -0.17 -16.37 18.16
C ALA A 162 -1.46 -15.98 18.90
N ASP A 163 -1.39 -14.93 19.71
CA ASP A 163 -2.58 -14.40 20.38
C ASP A 163 -3.49 -13.68 19.37
N LYS A 164 -4.74 -13.40 19.74
CA LYS A 164 -5.59 -12.55 18.88
C LYS A 164 -5.05 -11.11 18.88
N SER A 165 -5.09 -10.47 17.72
CA SER A 165 -4.73 -9.06 17.56
C SER A 165 -5.84 -8.32 16.86
N ILE A 166 -6.19 -7.16 17.40
CA ILE A 166 -7.13 -6.22 16.79
C ILE A 166 -6.45 -5.18 15.89
N SER A 167 -5.17 -5.38 15.56
CA SER A 167 -4.39 -4.41 14.77
C SER A 167 -4.87 -4.31 13.32
N PHE A 168 -5.40 -5.39 12.76
CA PHE A 168 -5.85 -5.44 11.37
C PHE A 168 -7.12 -4.60 11.14
N GLU A 169 -7.93 -4.43 12.17
CA GLU A 169 -9.20 -3.71 12.14
C GLU A 169 -8.96 -2.22 11.91
N PHE A 170 -7.86 -1.68 12.46
CA PHE A 170 -7.44 -0.32 12.18
C PHE A 170 -7.06 -0.12 10.70
N PHE A 171 -6.48 -1.12 10.04
CA PHE A 171 -6.24 -1.05 8.59
C PHE A 171 -7.54 -1.03 7.80
N LEU A 172 -8.52 -1.86 8.17
CA LEU A 172 -9.83 -1.85 7.52
C LEU A 172 -10.58 -0.53 7.74
N ILE A 173 -10.54 0.01 8.96
CA ILE A 173 -11.11 1.33 9.29
C ILE A 173 -10.48 2.40 8.41
N TRP A 174 -9.15 2.39 8.28
CA TRP A 174 -8.41 3.32 7.45
C TRP A 174 -8.81 3.22 5.96
N ASP A 175 -8.85 2.01 5.40
CA ASP A 175 -9.27 1.79 4.01
C ASP A 175 -10.71 2.25 3.78
N THR A 176 -11.59 2.03 4.76
CA THR A 176 -12.99 2.49 4.73
C THR A 176 -13.06 4.02 4.70
N VAL A 177 -12.27 4.71 5.54
CA VAL A 177 -12.18 6.18 5.55
C VAL A 177 -11.71 6.70 4.20
N MET A 178 -10.63 6.14 3.65
CA MET A 178 -10.06 6.56 2.37
C MET A 178 -11.02 6.32 1.20
N LEU A 179 -11.63 5.14 1.14
CA LEU A 179 -12.66 4.81 0.15
C LEU A 179 -13.86 5.76 0.26
N SER A 180 -14.33 6.05 1.48
CA SER A 180 -15.45 6.97 1.72
C SER A 180 -15.13 8.39 1.28
N LEU A 181 -13.94 8.90 1.59
CA LEU A 181 -13.51 10.24 1.17
C LEU A 181 -13.41 10.37 -0.34
N MET A 182 -12.93 9.34 -1.02
CA MET A 182 -12.89 9.27 -2.49
C MET A 182 -14.29 9.18 -3.10
N ALA A 183 -15.17 8.35 -2.53
CA ALA A 183 -16.55 8.22 -2.98
C ALA A 183 -17.32 9.54 -2.83
N ILE A 184 -17.20 10.22 -1.68
CA ILE A 184 -17.81 11.53 -1.44
C ILE A 184 -17.30 12.56 -2.44
N ALA A 185 -16.00 12.57 -2.72
CA ALA A 185 -15.43 13.47 -3.70
C ALA A 185 -15.96 13.20 -5.11
N ALA A 186 -16.08 11.92 -5.50
CA ALA A 186 -16.67 11.51 -6.76
C ALA A 186 -18.13 11.97 -6.88
N LEU A 187 -18.96 11.72 -5.87
CA LEU A 187 -20.36 12.13 -5.88
C LEU A 187 -20.52 13.66 -5.97
N LYS A 188 -19.69 14.42 -5.25
CA LYS A 188 -19.68 15.89 -5.32
C LYS A 188 -19.28 16.40 -6.70
N ALA A 189 -18.28 15.78 -7.34
CA ALA A 189 -17.85 16.15 -8.68
C ALA A 189 -18.93 15.81 -9.73
N TYR A 190 -19.54 14.63 -9.61
CA TYR A 190 -20.63 14.19 -10.48
C TYR A 190 -21.82 15.16 -10.45
N HIS A 191 -22.23 15.60 -9.26
CA HIS A 191 -23.34 16.55 -9.11
C HIS A 191 -23.04 17.96 -9.66
N ARG A 192 -21.78 18.39 -9.67
CA ARG A 192 -21.40 19.74 -10.12
C ARG A 192 -21.16 19.84 -11.61
N SER A 193 -20.53 18.82 -12.19
CA SER A 193 -19.97 18.90 -13.55
C SER A 193 -20.51 17.83 -14.49
N GLY A 194 -21.37 16.91 -14.03
CA GLY A 194 -21.90 15.82 -14.85
C GLY A 194 -20.84 14.77 -15.24
N ARG A 195 -21.14 13.96 -16.26
CA ARG A 195 -20.24 12.90 -16.77
C ARG A 195 -19.24 13.46 -17.78
N THR A 196 -18.20 14.12 -17.32
CA THR A 196 -17.07 14.50 -18.17
C THR A 196 -16.06 13.35 -18.33
N ALA A 197 -15.25 13.36 -19.39
CA ALA A 197 -14.18 12.39 -19.58
C ALA A 197 -13.17 12.42 -18.40
N LEU A 198 -12.85 13.63 -17.92
CA LEU A 198 -12.00 13.86 -16.75
C LEU A 198 -12.61 13.27 -15.47
N PHE A 199 -13.94 13.38 -15.28
CA PHE A 199 -14.63 12.75 -14.15
C PHE A 199 -14.45 11.22 -14.16
N LYS A 200 -14.64 10.59 -15.34
CA LYS A 200 -14.51 9.13 -15.48
C LYS A 200 -13.10 8.67 -15.12
N ILE A 201 -12.07 9.40 -15.53
CA ILE A 201 -10.67 9.03 -15.32
C ILE A 201 -10.23 9.30 -13.87
N VAL A 202 -10.47 10.50 -13.34
CA VAL A 202 -9.96 10.88 -12.00
C VAL A 202 -10.70 10.15 -10.89
N TYR A 203 -12.03 10.05 -11.00
CA TYR A 203 -12.88 9.48 -9.96
C TYR A 203 -13.29 8.04 -10.26
N GLY A 204 -13.75 7.76 -11.48
CA GLY A 204 -14.19 6.42 -11.87
C GLY A 204 -13.05 5.39 -11.89
N GLU A 205 -11.95 5.71 -12.57
CA GLU A 205 -10.76 4.85 -12.58
C GLU A 205 -9.91 5.02 -11.33
N GLY A 206 -10.03 6.16 -10.63
CA GLY A 206 -9.29 6.41 -9.41
C GLY A 206 -9.81 5.72 -8.15
N ILE A 207 -11.12 5.52 -8.04
CA ILE A 207 -11.73 4.91 -6.85
C ILE A 207 -11.47 3.40 -6.78
N ILE A 208 -11.25 2.74 -7.92
CA ILE A 208 -11.10 1.29 -8.02
C ILE A 208 -9.91 0.77 -7.18
N TYR A 209 -8.83 1.56 -7.09
CA TYR A 209 -7.65 1.22 -6.30
C TYR A 209 -7.99 1.12 -4.80
N TYR A 210 -8.79 2.06 -4.29
CA TYR A 210 -9.24 2.06 -2.88
C TYR A 210 -10.22 0.92 -2.61
N PHE A 211 -11.08 0.61 -3.57
CA PHE A 211 -12.02 -0.51 -3.46
C PHE A 211 -11.28 -1.85 -3.39
N TYR A 212 -10.26 -2.08 -4.22
CA TYR A 212 -9.47 -3.31 -4.18
C TYR A 212 -8.71 -3.47 -2.85
N LEU A 213 -8.14 -2.40 -2.31
CA LEU A 213 -7.50 -2.44 -0.99
C LEU A 213 -8.50 -2.76 0.12
N PHE A 214 -9.63 -2.06 0.14
CA PHE A 214 -10.71 -2.33 1.09
C PHE A 214 -11.20 -3.80 1.01
N ALA A 215 -11.39 -4.33 -0.19
CA ALA A 215 -11.82 -5.71 -0.39
C ALA A 215 -10.76 -6.71 0.09
N ALA A 216 -9.48 -6.47 -0.22
CA ALA A 216 -8.38 -7.31 0.22
C ALA A 216 -8.21 -7.28 1.75
N SER A 217 -8.32 -6.11 2.38
CA SER A 217 -8.31 -5.95 3.84
C SER A 217 -9.51 -6.64 4.50
N THR A 218 -10.69 -6.57 3.88
CA THR A 218 -11.89 -7.30 4.33
C THR A 218 -11.64 -8.81 4.33
N VAL A 219 -11.10 -9.37 3.24
CA VAL A 219 -10.75 -10.80 3.17
C VAL A 219 -9.75 -11.17 4.26
N ASN A 220 -8.74 -10.33 4.50
CA ASN A 220 -7.75 -10.57 5.55
C ASN A 220 -8.37 -10.60 6.95
N ILE A 221 -9.29 -9.69 7.26
CA ILE A 221 -10.03 -9.68 8.53
C ILE A 221 -10.91 -10.91 8.71
N ILE A 222 -11.63 -11.33 7.65
CA ILE A 222 -12.48 -12.52 7.67
C ILE A 222 -11.64 -13.76 8.00
N LEU A 223 -10.48 -13.92 7.35
CA LEU A 223 -9.57 -15.02 7.64
C LEU A 223 -9.01 -14.95 9.06
N ASN A 224 -8.66 -13.75 9.54
CA ASN A 224 -8.09 -13.55 10.86
C ASN A 224 -9.05 -13.90 12.01
N HIS A 225 -10.32 -13.53 11.86
CA HIS A 225 -11.34 -13.70 12.90
C HIS A 225 -12.06 -15.04 12.87
N ASN A 226 -11.93 -15.81 11.79
CA ASN A 226 -12.60 -17.11 11.68
C ASN A 226 -11.89 -18.15 12.57
N ASN A 227 -12.48 -18.40 13.74
CA ASN A 227 -11.93 -19.36 14.70
C ASN A 227 -11.90 -20.80 14.18
N SER A 228 -12.72 -21.11 13.17
CA SER A 228 -12.77 -22.43 12.50
C SER A 228 -11.54 -22.69 11.62
N ILE A 229 -10.79 -21.64 11.27
CA ILE A 229 -9.58 -21.73 10.46
C ILE A 229 -8.37 -21.89 11.40
N ALA A 230 -7.50 -22.86 11.09
CA ALA A 230 -6.25 -23.07 11.83
C ALA A 230 -5.38 -21.80 11.77
N ILE A 231 -4.69 -21.50 12.89
CA ILE A 231 -3.94 -20.25 13.09
C ILE A 231 -3.07 -19.84 11.90
N PRO A 232 -2.28 -20.73 11.26
CA PRO A 232 -1.37 -20.26 10.21
C PRO A 232 -2.10 -19.86 8.92
N TYR A 233 -3.29 -20.43 8.63
CA TYR A 233 -4.12 -20.00 7.49
C TYR A 233 -4.76 -18.62 7.69
N ARG A 234 -4.86 -18.15 8.94
CA ARG A 234 -5.43 -16.83 9.25
C ARG A 234 -4.60 -15.67 8.69
N PHE A 235 -3.34 -15.92 8.33
CA PHE A 235 -2.42 -14.94 7.77
C PHE A 235 -2.17 -15.14 6.27
N LEU A 236 -2.91 -16.03 5.61
CA LEU A 236 -2.68 -16.41 4.23
C LEU A 236 -2.82 -15.22 3.25
N ALA A 237 -3.75 -14.31 3.51
CA ALA A 237 -3.98 -13.14 2.65
C ALA A 237 -2.94 -12.02 2.83
N VAL A 238 -2.09 -12.07 3.85
CA VAL A 238 -1.19 -10.96 4.20
C VAL A 238 -0.16 -10.68 3.09
N ALA A 239 0.41 -11.72 2.49
CA ALA A 239 1.40 -11.54 1.40
C ALA A 239 0.78 -10.92 0.14
N MET A 240 -0.44 -11.34 -0.21
CA MET A 240 -1.19 -10.78 -1.32
C MET A 240 -1.57 -9.32 -1.03
N LEU A 241 -2.10 -9.03 0.17
CA LEU A 241 -2.44 -7.68 0.60
C LEU A 241 -1.21 -6.75 0.54
N ARG A 242 -0.05 -7.23 1.00
CA ARG A 242 1.21 -6.47 0.93
C ARG A 242 1.62 -6.15 -0.51
N SER A 243 1.44 -7.09 -1.43
CA SER A 243 1.71 -6.89 -2.86
C SER A 243 0.75 -5.88 -3.49
N LEU A 244 -0.54 -5.95 -3.14
CA LEU A 244 -1.55 -4.99 -3.60
C LEU A 244 -1.26 -3.56 -3.10
N HIS A 245 -0.81 -3.40 -1.85
CA HIS A 245 -0.40 -2.09 -1.33
C HIS A 245 0.78 -1.49 -2.09
N THR A 246 1.63 -2.25 -2.78
CA THR A 246 2.65 -1.64 -3.65
C THR A 246 2.15 -1.42 -5.09
N ILE A 247 1.42 -2.39 -5.65
CA ILE A 247 0.94 -2.35 -7.04
C ILE A 247 -0.06 -1.21 -7.24
N LEU A 248 -1.09 -1.13 -6.39
CA LEU A 248 -2.24 -0.25 -6.64
C LEU A 248 -1.85 1.25 -6.54
N PRO A 249 -1.11 1.72 -5.52
CA PRO A 249 -0.64 3.11 -5.47
C PRO A 249 0.36 3.42 -6.58
N SER A 250 1.20 2.46 -6.97
CA SER A 250 2.15 2.64 -8.07
C SER A 250 1.42 2.89 -9.39
N ARG A 251 0.45 2.03 -9.75
CA ARG A 251 -0.39 2.19 -10.94
C ARG A 251 -1.20 3.48 -10.89
N ALA A 252 -1.79 3.79 -9.74
CA ALA A 252 -2.52 5.03 -9.53
C ALA A 252 -1.68 6.27 -9.86
N LEU A 253 -0.43 6.32 -9.42
CA LEU A 253 0.46 7.46 -9.65
C LEU A 253 0.97 7.51 -11.10
N LEU A 254 1.36 6.36 -11.65
CA LEU A 254 1.87 6.28 -13.03
C LEU A 254 0.79 6.65 -14.05
N HIS A 255 -0.44 6.13 -13.89
CA HIS A 255 -1.59 6.46 -14.75
C HIS A 255 -1.91 7.95 -14.72
N LEU A 256 -1.87 8.57 -13.53
CA LEU A 256 -2.12 10.01 -13.43
C LEU A 256 -1.04 10.83 -14.16
N ARG A 257 0.23 10.40 -14.10
CA ARG A 257 1.33 11.10 -14.77
C ARG A 257 1.32 10.93 -16.28
N SER A 258 1.00 9.73 -16.78
CA SER A 258 0.90 9.51 -18.22
C SER A 258 -0.19 10.40 -18.84
N LEU A 259 -1.35 10.49 -18.19
CA LEU A 259 -2.46 11.34 -18.62
C LEU A 259 -2.10 12.83 -18.62
N ASN A 260 -1.45 13.32 -17.56
CA ASN A 260 -1.02 14.72 -17.49
C ASN A 260 -0.04 15.08 -18.63
N ASN A 261 0.81 14.14 -19.04
CA ASN A 261 1.74 14.36 -20.15
C ASN A 261 1.05 14.32 -21.51
N GLU A 262 0.07 13.42 -21.71
CA GLU A 262 -0.74 13.39 -22.95
C GLU A 262 -1.53 14.69 -23.14
N VAL A 263 -2.19 15.18 -22.07
CA VAL A 263 -2.93 16.45 -22.09
C VAL A 263 -1.98 17.63 -22.28
N GLY A 264 -0.82 17.62 -21.60
CA GLY A 264 0.20 18.66 -21.76
C GLY A 264 0.82 18.71 -23.16
N GLY A 265 0.92 17.56 -23.84
CA GLY A 265 1.38 17.46 -25.23
C GLY A 265 0.35 17.97 -26.25
N HIS A 266 -0.95 17.78 -25.99
CA HIS A 266 -2.03 18.32 -26.84
C HIS A 266 -2.27 19.83 -26.64
N ASN A 267 -2.05 20.35 -25.43
CA ASN A 267 -2.20 21.79 -25.15
C ASN A 267 -1.07 22.65 -25.73
N GLY A 268 -0.12 22.06 -26.48
CA GLY A 268 0.80 22.81 -27.34
C GLY A 268 0.13 23.44 -28.58
N GLU A 269 -1.14 23.12 -28.86
CA GLU A 269 -1.86 23.57 -30.06
C GLU A 269 -3.24 24.21 -29.84
N VAL A 270 -3.79 24.33 -28.61
CA VAL A 270 -5.12 24.94 -28.40
C VAL A 270 -5.21 25.81 -27.14
N ASP A 271 -5.85 26.97 -27.33
CA ASP A 271 -5.99 28.12 -26.45
C ASP A 271 -6.29 27.86 -24.96
N ASN A 272 -5.64 28.71 -24.15
CA ASN A 272 -5.79 28.84 -22.71
C ASN A 272 -7.23 29.13 -22.31
N HIS A 273 -7.88 28.23 -21.57
CA HIS A 273 -8.82 28.65 -20.50
C HIS A 273 -9.23 27.62 -19.43
N GLU A 274 -8.77 26.35 -19.43
CA GLU A 274 -9.37 25.37 -18.50
C GLU A 274 -8.44 24.37 -17.77
N PHE A 275 -7.11 24.53 -17.82
CA PHE A 275 -6.22 23.55 -17.19
C PHE A 275 -5.17 24.18 -16.27
N GLU A 276 -5.42 24.19 -14.96
CA GLU A 276 -4.32 24.16 -13.99
C GLU A 276 -3.85 22.69 -13.85
N PRO A 277 -2.62 22.36 -14.23
CA PRO A 277 -2.06 21.03 -14.00
C PRO A 277 -1.97 20.78 -12.48
N ILE A 278 -2.29 19.56 -12.05
CA ILE A 278 -2.10 19.11 -10.66
C ILE A 278 -0.59 18.99 -10.40
N GLU A 279 0.08 20.13 -10.22
CA GLU A 279 1.50 20.22 -9.96
C GLU A 279 1.75 19.91 -8.48
N PHE A 280 2.33 18.75 -8.17
CA PHE A 280 2.69 18.30 -6.81
C PHE A 280 3.88 19.08 -6.20
N ALA A 281 4.01 20.37 -6.52
CA ALA A 281 4.94 21.27 -5.85
C ALA A 281 4.29 21.79 -4.55
N LEU A 282 5.01 21.69 -3.43
CA LEU A 282 4.75 22.51 -2.26
C LEU A 282 4.83 24.00 -2.67
N PRO A 283 4.04 24.89 -2.06
CA PRO A 283 4.13 26.30 -2.38
C PRO A 283 5.51 26.80 -1.94
N ASN A 284 6.35 27.15 -2.92
CA ASN A 284 7.52 27.97 -2.65
C ASN A 284 7.02 29.28 -2.03
N ALA A 285 7.62 29.61 -0.90
CA ALA A 285 7.46 30.87 -0.22
C ALA A 285 8.02 32.00 -1.11
N GLU A 286 7.22 32.52 -2.02
CA GLU A 286 7.58 33.71 -2.80
C GLU A 286 6.34 34.58 -3.09
N LYS A 287 5.81 35.18 -2.03
CA LYS A 287 5.10 36.47 -2.13
C LYS A 287 5.71 37.42 -1.10
N ARG A 288 6.94 37.86 -1.39
CA ARG A 288 7.51 39.07 -0.79
C ARG A 288 7.24 40.24 -1.73
N SER A 289 6.52 41.23 -1.20
CA SER A 289 6.41 42.63 -1.65
C SER A 289 5.96 42.92 -3.10
N ARG A 290 4.65 43.17 -3.28
CA ARG A 290 4.22 44.35 -4.04
C ARG A 290 3.85 45.42 -3.04
N ILE A 291 4.81 46.31 -2.78
CA ILE A 291 4.51 47.61 -2.17
C ILE A 291 4.02 48.49 -3.31
N THR A 292 2.74 48.81 -3.27
CA THR A 292 2.14 49.96 -3.95
C THR A 292 2.80 51.25 -3.49
N PHE A 293 3.28 52.05 -4.44
CA PHE A 293 3.24 53.51 -4.30
C PHE A 293 2.76 54.11 -5.62
N GLN A 294 1.60 54.76 -5.55
CA GLN A 294 1.15 55.78 -6.49
C GLN A 294 1.89 57.07 -6.17
N ALA A 295 2.49 57.69 -7.19
CA ALA A 295 2.50 59.12 -7.53
C ALA A 295 3.59 59.33 -8.60
#